data_AF-A0A529HE66-F1
#
_entry.id   AF-A0A529HE66-F1
#
_cell.length_a   1.000
_cell.length_b   1.000
_cell.length_c   1.000
_cell.angle_alpha   90.00
_cell.angle_beta   90.00
_cell.angle_gamma   90.00
#
_symmetry.space_group_name_H-M   'P 1'
#
loop_
_entity.id
_entity.type
_entity.pdbx_description
1 polymer ?
#
loop_
_entity_poly.entity_id
_entity_poly.type
_entity_poly.pdbx_seq_one_letter_code
_entity_poly.pdbx_strand_id
1 'polypeptide(L)' 'GHPLLEKVNDAITAMKKDGTMAAIHKKWFGVDPEAGTSTVAPGPIPQ' A
#
# COMPACT_ATOMS: atom_id res chain seq x y z
N GLY A 1 9.92 -1.82 18.09
CA GLY A 1 9.76 -1.89 16.62
C GLY A 1 10.93 -2.63 15.97
N HIS A 2 10.65 -3.41 14.92
CA HIS A 2 11.66 -4.07 14.08
C HIS A 2 12.44 -3.03 13.26
N PRO A 3 13.77 -3.16 13.02
CA PRO A 3 14.58 -2.14 12.33
C PRO A 3 14.17 -1.86 10.87
N LEU A 4 13.39 -2.74 10.25
CA LEU A 4 12.88 -2.56 8.87
C LEU A 4 11.49 -1.92 8.79
N LEU A 5 10.84 -1.64 9.93
CA LEU A 5 9.45 -1.21 9.99
C LEU A 5 9.22 0.09 9.21
N GLU A 6 10.08 1.10 9.38
CA GLU A 6 9.97 2.37 8.66
C GLU A 6 10.21 2.18 7.16
N LYS A 7 11.28 1.48 6.79
CA LYS A 7 11.65 1.24 5.38
C LYS A 7 10.54 0.54 4.60
N VAL A 8 9.89 -0.45 5.20
CA VAL A 8 8.78 -1.18 4.56
C VAL A 8 7.55 -0.29 4.42
N ASN A 9 7.23 0.51 5.44
CA ASN A 9 6.10 1.45 5.35
C ASN A 9 6.30 2.53 4.30
N ASP A 10 7.52 3.06 4.17
CA ASP A 10 7.85 4.04 3.13
C ASP A 10 7.70 3.45 1.73
N ALA A 11 8.21 2.24 1.51
CA ALA A 11 8.06 1.54 0.23
C ALA A 11 6.59 1.27 -0.13
N ILE A 12 5.79 0.81 0.83
CA ILE A 12 4.35 0.59 0.64
C ILE A 12 3.62 1.90 0.34
N THR A 13 3.99 2.98 1.04
CA THR A 13 3.42 4.32 0.80
C THR A 13 3.76 4.84 -0.59
N ALA A 14 4.98 4.63 -1.07
CA ALA A 14 5.37 4.99 -2.44
C ALA A 14 4.54 4.23 -3.48
N MET A 15 4.40 2.90 -3.32
CA MET A 15 3.59 2.06 -4.21
C MET A 15 2.10 2.46 -4.26
N LYS A 16 1.58 2.98 -3.15
CA LYS A 16 0.19 3.50 -3.09
C LYS A 16 0.05 4.82 -3.84
N LYS A 17 1.06 5.70 -3.77
CA LYS A 17 1.06 7.01 -4.44
C LYS A 17 1.29 6.92 -5.94
N ASP A 18 2.18 6.02 -6.39
CA ASP A 18 2.53 5.87 -7.81
C ASP A 18 1.57 4.96 -8.60
N GLY A 19 0.60 4.34 -7.92
CA GLY A 19 -0.40 3.46 -8.52
C GLY A 19 0.05 2.00 -8.69
N THR A 20 1.29 1.65 -8.34
CA THR A 20 1.80 0.27 -8.40
C THR A 20 0.93 -0.69 -7.59
N MET A 21 0.51 -0.28 -6.39
CA MET A 21 -0.33 -1.12 -5.53
C MET A 21 -1.70 -1.40 -6.16
N ALA A 22 -2.28 -0.41 -6.84
CA ALA A 22 -3.53 -0.57 -7.57
C ALA A 22 -3.37 -1.52 -8.77
N ALA A 23 -2.26 -1.42 -9.51
CA ALA A 23 -1.96 -2.35 -10.60
C ALA A 23 -1.79 -3.79 -10.12
N ILE A 24 -1.12 -4.00 -8.97
CA ILE A 24 -1.01 -5.32 -8.33
C ILE A 24 -2.39 -5.86 -7.96
N HIS A 25 -3.23 -5.06 -7.29
CA HIS A 25 -4.59 -5.47 -6.91
C HIS A 25 -5.40 -5.91 -8.14
N LYS A 26 -5.40 -5.11 -9.21
CA LYS A 26 -6.10 -5.43 -10.45
C LYS A 26 -5.60 -6.70 -11.10
N LYS A 27 -4.28 -6.92 -11.11
CA LYS A 27 -3.67 -8.14 -11.70
C LYS A 27 -4.14 -9.42 -11.01
N TRP A 28 -4.29 -9.39 -9.69
CA TRP A 28 -4.60 -10.60 -8.91
C TRP A 28 -6.10 -10.80 -8.65
N PHE A 29 -6.86 -9.72 -8.51
CA PHE A 29 -8.29 -9.78 -8.18
C PHE A 29 -9.20 -9.41 -9.36
N GLY A 30 -8.64 -8.95 -10.49
CA GLY A 30 -9.40 -8.61 -11.69
C GLY A 30 -10.22 -7.32 -11.60
N VAL A 31 -10.16 -6.61 -10.47
CA VAL A 31 -10.93 -5.39 -10.22
C VAL A 31 -10.03 -4.29 -9.64
N ASP A 32 -10.39 -3.04 -9.88
CA ASP A 32 -9.69 -1.91 -9.26
C ASP A 32 -9.99 -1.88 -7.75
N PRO A 33 -9.01 -1.52 -6.91
CA PRO A 33 -9.24 -1.42 -5.47
C PRO A 33 -10.18 -0.26 -5.15
N GLU A 34 -11.01 -0.44 -4.12
CA GLU A 34 -11.90 0.63 -3.66
C GLU A 34 -11.08 1.78 -3.03
N ALA A 35 -11.45 3.02 -3.38
CA ALA A 35 -10.82 4.22 -2.88
C ALA A 35 -10.96 4.34 -1.36
N GLY A 36 -9.92 4.85 -0.69
CA GLY A 36 -9.93 5.03 0.77
C GLY A 36 -9.70 3.76 1.59
N THR A 37 -9.64 2.59 0.97
CA THR A 37 -9.28 1.34 1.65
C THR A 37 -7.78 1.25 1.93
N SER A 38 -7.39 0.35 2.83
CA SER A 38 -5.98 0.09 3.17
C SER A 38 -5.14 -0.39 1.98
N THR A 39 -5.76 -0.83 0.89
CA THR A 39 -5.06 -1.20 -0.35
C THR A 39 -4.41 0.01 -1.00
N VAL A 40 -5.08 1.16 -1.06
CA VAL A 40 -4.59 2.36 -1.77
C VAL A 40 -4.37 3.58 -0.90
N ALA A 41 -4.93 3.61 0.31
CA ALA A 41 -4.72 4.70 1.26
C ALA A 41 -3.60 4.35 2.27
N PRO A 42 -2.57 5.19 2.44
CA PRO A 42 -1.64 5.08 3.56
C PRO A 42 -2.37 5.25 4.90
N GLY A 43 -1.99 4.45 5.89
CA GLY A 43 -2.56 4.49 7.24
C GLY A 43 -1.48 4.70 8.31
N PRO A 44 -1.86 4.84 9.58
CA PRO A 44 -0.91 5.00 10.67
C PRO A 44 -0.03 3.76 10.83
N ILE A 45 1.24 3.99 11.18
CA ILE A 45 2.21 2.93 11.45
C ILE A 45 2.01 2.43 12.89
N PRO A 46 1.83 1.13 13.14
CA PRO A 46 1.75 0.56 14.49
C PRO A 46 3.07 0.76 15.27
N GLN A 47 2.95 1.01 16.58
CA GLN A 47 4.11 1.22 17.49
C GLN A 47 4.62 -0.07 18.12
#